data_AF-A0A656GLD4-F1
#
_entry.id   AF-A0A656GLD4-F1
#
_cell.length_a   1.000
_cell.length_b   1.000
_cell.length_c   1.000
_cell.angle_alpha   90.00
_cell.angle_beta   90.00
_cell.angle_gamma   90.00
#
_symmetry.space_group_name_H-M   'P 1'
#
loop_
_entity.id
_entity.type
_entity.pdbx_description
1 polymer ?
#
loop_
_entity_poly.entity_id
_entity_poly.type
_entity_poly.pdbx_seq_one_letter_code
_entity_poly.pdbx_strand_id
1 'polypeptide(L)' 'EAWQLVQRSFEKLKKHRKTPAGLNIWTCMVKGPRKSKQLRGYLLLEPTDVFSEVPYDNPVVSLADLADKEASE' A
#
# COMPACT_ATOMS: atom_id res chain seq x y z
N GLU A 1 0.08 -14.37 18.07
CA GLU A 1 0.85 -15.06 16.99
C GLU A 1 2.00 -14.18 16.53
N ALA A 2 3.14 -14.76 16.16
CA ALA A 2 4.42 -14.05 15.94
C ALA A 2 4.33 -12.83 14.98
N TRP A 3 3.44 -12.86 14.00
CA TRP A 3 3.25 -11.78 13.03
C TRP A 3 2.81 -10.45 13.68
N GLN A 4 2.05 -10.49 14.78
CA GLN A 4 1.60 -9.27 15.48
C GLN A 4 2.77 -8.52 16.13
N LEU A 5 3.76 -9.27 16.64
CA LEU A 5 4.97 -8.67 17.21
C LEU A 5 5.80 -8.01 16.10
N VAL A 6 6.00 -8.71 14.99
CA VAL A 6 6.71 -8.19 13.82
C VAL A 6 6.01 -6.93 13.30
N GLN A 7 4.69 -6.94 13.18
CA GLN A 7 3.91 -5.80 12.73
C GLN A 7 4.07 -4.59 13.66
N ARG A 8 3.93 -4.78 14.98
CA ARG A 8 4.11 -3.69 15.95
C ARG A 8 5.53 -3.14 15.93
N SER A 9 6.53 -3.99 15.77
CA SER A 9 7.93 -3.57 15.66
C SER A 9 8.16 -2.74 14.39
N PHE A 10 7.62 -3.18 13.25
CA PHE A 10 7.66 -2.42 12.01
C PHE A 10 6.97 -1.05 12.14
N GLU A 11 5.76 -1.00 12.72
CA GLU A 11 5.03 0.26 12.89
C GLU A 11 5.75 1.26 13.79
N LYS A 12 6.54 0.80 14.77
CA LYS A 12 7.40 1.65 15.61
C LYS A 12 8.55 2.31 14.83
N LEU A 13 9.00 1.70 13.72
CA LEU A 13 10.04 2.29 12.86
C LEU A 13 9.53 3.51 12.08
N LYS A 14 8.21 3.70 11.97
CA LYS A 14 7.57 4.81 11.25
C LYS A 14 8.05 4.96 9.80
N LYS A 15 8.39 3.83 9.16
CA LYS A 15 8.81 3.78 7.75
C LYS A 15 7.64 3.67 6.77
N HIS A 16 6.41 3.55 7.28
CA HIS A 16 5.19 3.52 6.46
C HIS A 16 4.44 4.86 6.49
N ARG A 17 3.73 5.14 5.41
CA ARG A 17 2.80 6.26 5.26
C ARG A 17 1.47 5.93 5.94
N LYS A 18 0.92 6.89 6.67
CA LYS A 18 -0.45 6.82 7.18
C LYS A 18 -1.45 7.31 6.13
N THR A 19 -2.66 6.77 6.17
CA THR A 19 -3.79 7.28 5.38
C THR A 19 -4.20 8.67 5.89
N PRO A 20 -5.01 9.44 5.12
CA PRO A 20 -5.56 10.71 5.60
C PRO A 20 -6.37 10.59 6.90
N ALA A 21 -6.99 9.42 7.13
CA ALA A 21 -7.70 9.11 8.37
C ALA A 21 -6.78 8.70 9.54
N GLY A 22 -5.45 8.73 9.35
CA GLY A 22 -4.47 8.39 10.38
C GLY A 22 -4.24 6.90 10.60
N LEU A 23 -4.79 6.05 9.73
CA LEU A 23 -4.61 4.59 9.78
C LEU A 23 -3.31 4.15 9.13
N ASN A 24 -2.79 2.97 9.51
CA ASN A 24 -1.53 2.46 8.96
C ASN A 24 -1.69 1.61 7.68
N ILE A 25 -2.88 1.05 7.46
CA ILE A 25 -3.15 0.09 6.39
C ILE A 25 -3.92 0.78 5.27
N TRP A 26 -3.35 0.76 4.07
CA TRP A 26 -3.96 1.23 2.83
C TRP A 26 -4.77 0.11 2.18
N THR A 27 -5.82 0.51 1.47
CA THR A 27 -6.54 -0.37 0.53
C THR A 27 -6.10 -0.02 -0.88
N CYS A 28 -5.62 -1.01 -1.60
CA CYS A 28 -5.20 -0.89 -2.99
C CYS A 28 -6.14 -1.69 -3.88
N MET A 29 -6.45 -1.18 -5.07
CA MET A 29 -7.14 -1.88 -6.13
C MET A 29 -6.12 -2.55 -7.05
N VAL A 30 -6.32 -3.83 -7.33
CA VAL A 30 -5.55 -4.57 -8.33
C VAL A 30 -6.47 -4.87 -9.50
N LYS A 31 -6.17 -4.29 -10.67
CA LYS A 31 -6.92 -4.48 -11.92
C LYS A 31 -6.44 -5.77 -12.59
N GLY A 32 -7.29 -6.80 -12.58
CA GLY A 32 -7.06 -8.01 -13.37
C GLY A 32 -7.76 -7.95 -14.72
N PRO A 33 -7.39 -8.80 -15.70
CA PRO A 33 -7.99 -8.80 -17.03
C PRO A 33 -9.51 -9.02 -17.06
N ARG A 34 -10.07 -9.70 -16.05
CA ARG A 34 -11.52 -9.92 -15.93
C ARG A 34 -12.17 -9.29 -14.69
N LYS A 35 -11.43 -9.16 -13.60
CA LYS A 35 -11.96 -8.70 -12.30
C LYS A 35 -10.90 -7.91 -11.57
N SER A 36 -11.34 -6.88 -10.86
CA SER A 36 -10.51 -6.15 -9.91
C SER A 36 -10.68 -6.70 -8.50
N LYS A 37 -9.63 -6.65 -7.69
CA LYS A 37 -9.65 -7.10 -6.29
C LYS A 37 -9.01 -6.06 -5.39
N GLN A 38 -9.51 -5.95 -4.17
CA GLN A 38 -8.87 -5.15 -3.12
C GLN A 38 -7.76 -5.95 -2.42
N LEU A 39 -6.62 -5.29 -2.24
CA LEU A 39 -5.54 -5.72 -1.35
C LEU A 39 -5.37 -4.70 -0.23
N ARG A 40 -4.90 -5.17 0.92
CA ARG A 40 -4.60 -4.32 2.07
C ARG A 40 -3.13 -4.45 2.42
N GLY A 41 -2.46 -3.33 2.65
CA GLY A 41 -1.03 -3.32 2.91
C GLY A 41 -0.49 -2.00 3.44
N TYR A 42 0.80 -1.99 3.76
CA TYR A 42 1.54 -0.78 4.09
C TYR A 42 2.04 -0.11 2.82
N LEU A 43 2.03 1.22 2.82
CA LEU A 43 2.72 2.02 1.81
C LEU A 43 4.01 2.55 2.42
N LEU A 44 5.16 2.24 1.84
CA LEU A 44 6.45 2.69 2.37
C LEU A 44 6.70 4.18 2.08
N LEU A 45 7.46 4.84 2.94
CA LEU A 45 7.96 6.19 2.68
C LEU A 45 9.03 6.15 1.59
N GLU A 46 10.04 5.30 1.80
CA GLU A 46 11.20 5.13 0.92
C GLU A 46 11.23 3.69 0.37
N PRO A 47 11.16 3.48 -0.96
CA PRO A 47 11.21 2.13 -1.55
C PRO A 47 12.58 1.45 -1.36
N THR A 48 13.63 2.24 -1.15
CA THR A 48 15.01 1.77 -0.95
C THR A 48 15.22 1.05 0.38
N ASP A 49 14.28 1.14 1.32
CA ASP A 49 14.29 0.34 2.56
C ASP A 49 14.14 -1.17 2.27
N VAL A 50 13.62 -1.55 1.10
CA VAL A 50 13.39 -2.95 0.70
C VAL A 50 14.06 -3.30 -0.63
N PHE A 51 14.13 -2.35 -1.57
CA PHE A 51 14.71 -2.57 -2.88
C PHE A 51 16.11 -1.99 -2.99
N SER A 52 17.09 -2.80 -3.41
CA SER A 52 18.43 -2.32 -3.77
C SER A 52 18.42 -1.47 -5.04
N GLU A 53 17.50 -1.80 -5.97
CA GLU A 53 17.21 -1.05 -7.19
C GLU A 53 15.69 -0.91 -7.30
N VAL A 54 15.21 0.31 -7.43
CA VAL A 54 13.75 0.59 -7.39
C VAL A 54 13.13 0.21 -8.73
N PRO A 55 12.20 -0.76 -8.77
CA PRO A 55 11.53 -1.13 -10.02
C PRO A 55 10.55 -0.04 -10.47
N TYR A 56 10.10 -0.14 -11.73
CA TYR A 56 8.99 0.67 -12.22
C TYR A 56 7.69 0.40 -11.45
N ASP A 57 6.82 1.41 -11.42
CA ASP A 57 5.50 1.31 -10.80
C ASP A 57 4.67 0.20 -11.45
N ASN A 58 3.92 -0.53 -10.62
CA ASN A 58 3.07 -1.61 -11.09
C ASN A 58 1.81 -1.02 -11.77
N PRO A 59 1.63 -1.19 -13.09
CA PRO A 59 0.55 -0.52 -13.83
C PRO A 59 -0.85 -1.04 -13.48
N VAL A 60 -0.95 -2.21 -12.83
CA VAL A 60 -2.24 -2.80 -12.46
C VAL A 60 -2.63 -2.55 -11.00
N VAL A 61 -1.84 -1.79 -10.25
CA VAL A 61 -2.12 -1.48 -8.84
C VAL A 61 -2.33 0.02 -8.66
N SER A 62 -3.44 0.39 -8.03
CA SER A 62 -3.71 1.78 -7.62
C SER A 62 -4.19 1.83 -6.18
N LEU A 63 -4.06 2.98 -5.52
CA LEU A 63 -4.69 3.20 -4.21
C LEU A 63 -6.19 3.40 -4.41
N ALA A 64 -7.02 2.76 -3.58
CA ALA A 64 -8.48 2.84 -3.71
C ALA A 64 -8.98 4.30 -3.65
N ASP A 65 -8.44 5.09 -2.72
CA ASP A 65 -8.76 6.52 -2.57
C ASP A 65 -8.44 7.38 -3.81
N LEU A 66 -7.54 6.91 -4.68
CA LEU A 66 -7.22 7.55 -5.97
C LEU A 66 -8.08 7.00 -7.10
N ALA A 67 -8.41 5.70 -7.07
CA ALA A 67 -9.26 5.06 -8.06
C ALA A 67 -10.70 5.63 -8.07
N ASP A 68 -11.23 5.99 -6.90
CA ASP A 68 -12.57 6.59 -6.79
C ASP A 68 -12.60 8.02 -7.37
N LYS A 69 -11.46 8.72 -7.37
CA LYS A 69 -11.34 10.06 -7.99
C LYS A 69 -11.28 9.99 -9.51
N GLU A 70 -10.52 9.03 -10.07
CA GLU A 70 -10.46 8.81 -11.53
C GLU A 70 -11.79 8.33 -12.14
N ALA A 71 -12.67 7.69 -11.36
CA ALA A 71 -13.99 7.26 -11.84
C ALA A 71 -15.07 8.37 -11.76
N SER A 72 -14.77 9.48 -11.11
CA SER A 72 -15.69 10.60 -10.88
C SER A 72 -15.38 11.83 -11.75
N GLU A 73 -14.30 11.79 -12.53
CA GLU A 73 -13.94 12.73 -13.61
C GLU A 73 -14.24 12.12 -14.98
#